data_AF-A0A1A8XAV0-F1
#
_entry.id   AF-A0A1A8XAV0-F1
#
_cell.length_a   1.000
_cell.length_b   1.000
_cell.length_c   1.000
_cell.angle_alpha   90.00
_cell.angle_beta   90.00
_cell.angle_gamma   90.00
#
_symmetry.space_group_name_H-M   'P 1'
#
loop_
_entity.id
_entity.type
_entity.pdbx_description
1 polymer ?
#
loop_
_entity_poly.entity_id
_entity_poly.type
_entity_poly.pdbx_seq_one_letter_code
_entity_poly.pdbx_strand_id
1 'polypeptide(L)'
;MTPGVTGRDVKDVFKKFVNNYDILEHSDKIIQTGVMESNDPILKSIVSHFIEKYGKALKDSIEKGDEFEQLHCKYLEEWLGYMKYFYTLGGTCEFKKNLWIKYIHKPWRKVESLFHIGNLACNFNADKFSSSFESEFINFSCNDNNIMSPIIPVSVGFALFGISLICMFLYKELSENFLWNSDENAENNINELSYHPTRN
;
A
#
# COMPACT_ATOMS: atom_id res chain seq x y z
N MET A 1 -8.27 23.06 18.27
CA MET A 1 -9.44 22.53 17.56
C MET A 1 -8.91 21.73 16.38
N THR A 2 -9.03 20.41 16.40
CA THR A 2 -8.72 19.54 15.25
C THR A 2 -9.83 19.71 14.20
N PRO A 3 -9.51 19.90 12.91
CA PRO A 3 -10.53 19.95 11.87
C PRO A 3 -11.29 18.62 11.83
N GLY A 4 -12.63 18.69 11.78
CA GLY A 4 -13.49 17.51 11.74
C GLY A 4 -13.34 16.75 10.43
N VAL A 5 -13.30 15.42 10.50
CA VAL A 5 -13.27 14.52 9.34
C VAL A 5 -14.57 14.63 8.54
N THR A 6 -14.46 14.73 7.22
CA THR A 6 -15.59 14.91 6.29
C THR A 6 -15.75 13.72 5.33
N GLY A 7 -16.89 13.63 4.64
CA GLY A 7 -17.11 12.59 3.62
C GLY A 7 -16.14 12.68 2.43
N ARG A 8 -15.57 13.87 2.17
CA ARG A 8 -14.54 14.06 1.14
C ARG A 8 -13.25 13.30 1.51
N ASP A 9 -12.86 13.34 2.78
CA ASP A 9 -11.67 12.64 3.27
C ASP A 9 -11.80 11.13 3.11
N VAL A 10 -13.01 10.58 3.30
CA VAL A 10 -13.29 9.16 3.07
C VAL A 10 -13.14 8.81 1.58
N LYS A 11 -13.74 9.62 0.69
CA LYS A 11 -13.66 9.42 -0.76
C LYS A 11 -12.23 9.41 -1.28
N ASP A 12 -11.38 10.31 -0.76
CA ASP A 12 -9.98 10.41 -1.18
C ASP A 12 -9.15 9.20 -0.72
N VAL A 13 -9.41 8.67 0.48
CA VAL A 13 -8.81 7.40 0.92
C VAL A 13 -9.29 6.26 0.04
N PHE A 14 -10.60 6.15 -0.19
CA PHE A 14 -11.19 5.04 -0.93
C PHE A 14 -10.68 4.96 -2.37
N LYS A 15 -10.59 6.10 -3.07
CA LYS A 15 -10.03 6.20 -4.42
C LYS A 15 -8.58 5.72 -4.53
N LYS A 16 -7.77 5.88 -3.48
CA LYS A 16 -6.38 5.40 -3.49
C LYS A 16 -6.27 3.88 -3.48
N PHE A 17 -7.27 3.19 -2.93
CA PHE A 17 -7.24 1.73 -2.77
C PHE A 17 -8.09 1.00 -3.80
N VAL A 18 -9.16 1.62 -4.32
CA VAL A 18 -10.07 0.97 -5.26
C VAL A 18 -10.44 1.92 -6.40
N ASN A 19 -9.83 1.66 -7.55
CA ASN A 19 -10.04 2.39 -8.80
C ASN A 19 -11.47 2.28 -9.37
N ASN A 20 -12.36 1.46 -8.80
CA ASN A 20 -13.62 1.05 -9.42
C ASN A 20 -14.89 1.45 -8.67
N TYR A 21 -14.81 2.24 -7.59
CA TYR A 21 -16.00 2.77 -6.91
C TYR A 21 -16.18 4.27 -7.24
N ASP A 22 -16.99 4.55 -8.26
CA ASP A 22 -17.29 5.94 -8.65
C ASP A 22 -18.21 6.67 -7.65
N ILE A 23 -18.98 5.93 -6.85
CA ILE A 23 -19.95 6.49 -5.89
C ILE A 23 -19.82 5.78 -4.53
N LEU A 24 -19.52 6.59 -3.51
CA LEU A 24 -19.46 6.22 -2.10
C LEU A 24 -20.75 6.74 -1.44
N GLU A 25 -21.69 5.85 -1.15
CA GLU A 25 -23.05 6.22 -0.72
C GLU A 25 -23.20 6.32 0.80
N HIS A 26 -22.30 5.67 1.55
CA HIS A 26 -22.40 5.46 2.99
C HIS A 26 -21.20 6.04 3.74
N SER A 27 -20.57 7.08 3.17
CA SER A 27 -19.41 7.78 3.76
C SER A 27 -19.65 8.29 5.18
N ASP A 28 -20.86 8.71 5.51
CA ASP A 28 -21.23 9.16 6.85
C ASP A 28 -21.22 8.01 7.87
N LYS A 29 -21.65 6.80 7.47
CA LYS A 29 -21.60 5.59 8.31
C LYS A 29 -20.17 5.14 8.54
N ILE A 30 -19.30 5.30 7.53
CA ILE A 30 -17.86 5.03 7.66
C ILE A 30 -17.25 5.95 8.72
N ILE A 31 -17.57 7.25 8.71
CA ILE A 31 -17.05 8.20 9.71
C ILE A 31 -17.46 7.78 11.14
N GLN A 32 -18.68 7.25 11.32
CA GLN A 32 -19.19 6.80 12.61
C GLN A 32 -18.44 5.61 13.22
N THR A 33 -17.67 4.86 12.42
CA THR A 33 -16.78 3.80 12.93
C THR A 33 -15.55 4.37 13.65
N GLY A 34 -15.19 5.63 13.42
CA GLY A 34 -13.96 6.25 13.89
C GLY A 34 -12.69 5.79 13.15
N VAL A 35 -12.79 4.89 12.16
CA VAL A 35 -11.62 4.29 11.47
C VAL A 35 -10.72 5.34 10.80
N MET A 36 -11.25 6.52 10.48
CA MET A 36 -10.49 7.60 9.86
C MET A 36 -9.36 8.13 10.76
N GLU A 37 -9.48 7.95 12.08
CA GLU A 37 -8.44 8.26 13.07
C GLU A 37 -7.30 7.24 13.11
N SER A 38 -7.49 6.06 12.52
CA SER A 38 -6.44 5.04 12.43
C SER A 38 -5.29 5.53 11.53
N ASN A 39 -4.06 5.10 11.81
CA ASN A 39 -2.94 5.29 10.86
C ASN A 39 -2.82 4.13 9.86
N ASP A 40 -3.66 3.09 9.99
CA ASP A 40 -3.61 1.89 9.17
C ASP A 40 -4.46 2.06 7.89
N PRO A 41 -3.83 2.22 6.70
CA PRO A 41 -4.56 2.40 5.44
C PRO A 41 -5.33 1.14 5.02
N ILE A 42 -4.82 -0.05 5.35
CA ILE A 42 -5.46 -1.33 5.01
C ILE A 42 -6.76 -1.43 5.80
N LEU A 43 -6.72 -1.11 7.09
CA LEU A 43 -7.92 -1.12 7.93
C LEU A 43 -8.97 -0.10 7.45
N LYS A 44 -8.55 1.13 7.09
CA LYS A 44 -9.47 2.12 6.51
C LYS A 44 -10.16 1.59 5.27
N SER A 45 -9.41 0.91 4.40
CA SER A 45 -9.94 0.30 3.18
C SER A 45 -10.94 -0.81 3.51
N ILE A 46 -10.59 -1.75 4.40
CA ILE A 46 -11.47 -2.86 4.80
C ILE A 46 -12.79 -2.33 5.37
N VAL A 47 -12.72 -1.42 6.35
CA VAL A 47 -13.92 -0.86 6.99
C VAL A 47 -14.79 -0.15 5.96
N SER A 48 -14.19 0.70 5.13
CA SER A 48 -14.95 1.46 4.14
C SER A 48 -15.63 0.54 3.13
N HIS A 49 -14.96 -0.54 2.69
CA HIS A 49 -15.56 -1.54 1.80
C HIS A 49 -16.70 -2.29 2.45
N PHE A 50 -16.51 -2.67 3.70
CA PHE A 50 -17.52 -3.40 4.44
C PHE A 50 -18.81 -2.60 4.57
N ILE A 51 -18.72 -1.35 5.02
CA ILE A 51 -19.87 -0.46 5.17
C ILE A 51 -20.59 -0.21 3.84
N GLU A 52 -19.83 0.03 2.76
CA GLU A 52 -20.42 0.22 1.42
C GLU A 52 -21.12 -1.04 0.90
N LYS A 53 -20.49 -2.22 1.07
CA LYS A 53 -21.08 -3.49 0.63
C LYS A 53 -22.32 -3.83 1.44
N TYR A 54 -22.30 -3.60 2.76
CA TYR A 54 -23.44 -3.83 3.63
C TYR A 54 -24.63 -2.94 3.26
N GLY A 55 -24.41 -1.63 3.10
CA GLY A 55 -25.47 -0.70 2.74
C GLY A 55 -26.12 -0.99 1.38
N LYS A 56 -25.32 -1.41 0.39
CA LYS A 56 -25.83 -1.86 -0.91
C LYS A 56 -26.63 -3.17 -0.81
N ALA A 57 -26.13 -4.14 -0.06
CA ALA A 57 -26.83 -5.40 0.17
C ALA A 57 -28.19 -5.19 0.86
N LEU A 58 -28.24 -4.28 1.83
CA LEU A 58 -29.47 -3.91 2.52
C LEU A 58 -30.49 -3.25 1.58
N LYS A 59 -30.04 -2.32 0.73
CA LYS A 59 -30.91 -1.70 -0.27
C LYS A 59 -31.51 -2.76 -1.21
N ASP A 60 -30.67 -3.64 -1.73
CA ASP A 60 -31.08 -4.69 -2.65
C ASP A 60 -31.99 -5.74 -1.98
N SER A 61 -31.81 -6.05 -0.69
CA SER A 61 -32.67 -7.02 0.01
C SER A 61 -34.11 -6.52 0.15
N ILE A 62 -34.29 -5.23 0.40
CA ILE A 62 -35.62 -4.60 0.42
C ILE A 62 -36.33 -4.74 -0.94
N GLU A 63 -35.56 -4.66 -2.03
CA GLU A 63 -36.10 -4.75 -3.39
C GLU A 63 -36.39 -6.20 -3.83
N LYS A 64 -35.62 -7.19 -3.33
CA LYS A 64 -35.59 -8.56 -3.86
C LYS A 64 -36.09 -9.65 -2.90
N GLY A 65 -36.30 -9.36 -1.62
CA GLY A 65 -36.89 -10.27 -0.63
C GLY A 65 -35.91 -11.18 0.12
N ASP A 66 -36.43 -12.00 1.04
CA ASP A 66 -35.69 -12.70 2.11
C ASP A 66 -34.60 -13.69 1.65
N GLU A 67 -34.81 -14.40 0.52
CA GLU A 67 -33.81 -15.33 -0.02
C GLU A 67 -32.53 -14.59 -0.47
N PHE A 68 -32.70 -13.38 -0.99
CA PHE A 68 -31.61 -12.52 -1.39
C PHE A 68 -30.83 -11.99 -0.18
N GLU A 69 -31.53 -11.67 0.92
CA GLU A 69 -30.94 -11.27 2.19
C GLU A 69 -30.01 -12.35 2.76
N GLN A 70 -30.46 -13.60 2.84
CA GLN A 70 -29.67 -14.69 3.41
C GLN A 70 -28.38 -14.93 2.63
N LEU A 71 -28.46 -14.91 1.29
CA LEU A 71 -27.29 -15.09 0.42
C LEU A 71 -26.27 -13.94 0.61
N HIS A 72 -26.75 -12.70 0.74
CA HIS A 72 -25.89 -11.54 0.93
C HIS A 72 -25.26 -11.50 2.33
N CYS A 73 -26.01 -11.83 3.38
CA CYS A 73 -25.43 -11.95 4.72
C CYS A 73 -24.32 -12.99 4.73
N LYS A 74 -24.57 -14.18 4.17
CA LYS A 74 -23.54 -15.23 4.10
C LYS A 74 -22.30 -14.75 3.35
N TYR A 75 -22.47 -14.11 2.20
CA TYR A 75 -21.36 -13.55 1.44
C TYR A 75 -20.58 -12.49 2.24
N LEU A 76 -21.27 -11.58 2.92
CA LEU A 76 -20.64 -10.52 3.72
C LEU A 76 -19.91 -11.10 4.94
N GLU A 77 -20.50 -12.10 5.60
CA GLU A 77 -19.90 -12.79 6.74
C GLU A 77 -18.62 -13.52 6.33
N GLU A 78 -18.65 -14.26 5.23
CA GLU A 78 -17.48 -14.95 4.69
C GLU A 78 -16.39 -13.96 4.26
N TRP A 79 -16.77 -12.91 3.53
CA TRP A 79 -15.82 -11.87 3.08
C TRP A 79 -15.18 -11.14 4.27
N LEU A 80 -15.97 -10.75 5.27
CA LEU A 80 -15.45 -10.06 6.45
C LEU A 80 -14.60 -11.01 7.30
N GLY A 81 -14.98 -12.29 7.38
CA GLY A 81 -14.22 -13.35 8.04
C GLY A 81 -12.85 -13.57 7.39
N TYR A 82 -12.81 -13.60 6.05
CA TYR A 82 -11.56 -13.67 5.28
C TYR A 82 -10.68 -12.45 5.55
N MET A 83 -11.22 -11.23 5.42
CA MET A 83 -10.47 -10.01 5.69
C MET A 83 -9.93 -9.95 7.13
N LYS A 84 -10.73 -10.40 8.12
CA LYS A 84 -10.30 -10.53 9.51
C LYS A 84 -9.13 -11.48 9.65
N TYR A 85 -9.22 -12.66 9.04
CA TYR A 85 -8.17 -13.69 9.11
C TYR A 85 -6.85 -13.14 8.56
N PHE A 86 -6.83 -12.56 7.37
CA PHE A 86 -5.60 -12.01 6.80
C PHE A 86 -5.09 -10.80 7.56
N TYR A 87 -5.96 -9.85 7.89
CA TYR A 87 -5.56 -8.62 8.57
C TYR A 87 -4.97 -8.87 9.97
N THR A 88 -5.53 -9.85 10.70
CA THR A 88 -5.09 -10.17 12.08
C THR A 88 -4.07 -11.31 12.15
N LEU A 89 -3.60 -11.81 11.00
CA LEU A 89 -2.77 -13.02 10.90
C LEU A 89 -3.40 -14.17 11.70
N GLY A 90 -4.65 -14.50 11.39
CA GLY A 90 -5.42 -15.53 12.07
C GLY A 90 -5.49 -15.30 13.58
N GLY A 91 -5.64 -14.04 14.03
CA GLY A 91 -5.71 -13.68 15.44
C GLY A 91 -4.38 -13.62 16.20
N THR A 92 -3.27 -14.04 15.59
CA THR A 92 -1.95 -14.09 16.24
C THR A 92 -1.31 -12.71 16.38
N CYS A 93 -1.70 -11.74 15.54
CA CYS A 93 -1.20 -10.38 15.62
C CYS A 93 -2.05 -9.51 16.55
N GLU A 94 -1.61 -9.37 17.80
CA GLU A 94 -2.35 -8.68 18.87
C GLU A 94 -2.62 -7.20 18.55
N PHE A 95 -1.68 -6.49 17.92
CA PHE A 95 -1.87 -5.10 17.51
C PHE A 95 -3.03 -4.95 16.50
N LYS A 96 -3.00 -5.74 15.41
CA LYS A 96 -4.05 -5.72 14.38
C LYS A 96 -5.39 -6.21 14.92
N LYS A 97 -5.38 -7.23 15.79
CA LYS A 97 -6.58 -7.69 16.50
C LYS A 97 -7.22 -6.58 17.33
N ASN A 98 -6.43 -5.80 18.06
CA ASN A 98 -6.93 -4.66 18.84
C ASN A 98 -7.53 -3.56 17.95
N LEU A 99 -6.91 -3.28 16.80
CA LEU A 99 -7.47 -2.35 15.81
C LEU A 99 -8.79 -2.86 15.23
N TRP A 100 -8.87 -4.14 14.88
CA TRP A 100 -10.11 -4.76 14.39
C TRP A 100 -11.25 -4.64 15.40
N ILE A 101 -10.96 -4.95 16.67
CA ILE A 101 -11.95 -4.83 17.75
C ILE A 101 -12.40 -3.38 17.91
N LYS A 102 -11.46 -2.43 17.87
CA LYS A 102 -11.74 -1.00 18.07
C LYS A 102 -12.62 -0.42 16.96
N TYR A 103 -12.33 -0.73 15.70
CA TYR A 103 -12.91 -0.02 14.55
C TYR A 103 -13.95 -0.81 13.76
N ILE A 104 -14.05 -2.13 13.95
CA ILE A 104 -15.07 -2.96 13.30
C ILE A 104 -16.04 -3.49 14.35
N HIS A 105 -15.56 -4.33 15.28
CA HIS A 105 -16.44 -5.02 16.23
C HIS A 105 -17.22 -4.03 17.11
N LYS A 106 -16.54 -3.22 17.91
CA LYS A 106 -17.20 -2.31 18.87
C LYS A 106 -18.21 -1.35 18.23
N PRO A 107 -17.88 -0.65 17.12
CA PRO A 107 -18.84 0.28 16.52
C PRO A 107 -19.93 -0.41 15.69
N TRP A 108 -19.81 -1.70 15.36
CA TRP A 108 -20.70 -2.36 14.40
C TRP A 108 -22.17 -2.16 14.70
N ARG A 109 -22.65 -2.55 15.89
CA ARG A 109 -24.07 -2.42 16.27
C ARG A 109 -24.60 -0.99 16.14
N LYS A 110 -23.76 -0.01 16.49
CA LYS A 110 -24.13 1.41 16.35
C LYS A 110 -24.25 1.77 14.88
N VAL A 111 -23.27 1.40 14.06
CA VAL A 111 -23.25 1.72 12.63
C VAL A 111 -24.39 1.03 11.88
N GLU A 112 -24.63 -0.24 12.17
CA GLU A 112 -25.76 -1.03 11.67
C GLU A 112 -27.10 -0.33 11.95
N SER A 113 -27.31 0.16 13.17
CA SER A 113 -28.55 0.89 13.53
C SER A 113 -28.79 2.20 12.77
N LEU A 114 -27.75 2.78 12.15
CA LEU A 114 -27.87 3.99 11.33
C LEU A 114 -28.37 3.70 9.91
N PHE A 115 -28.45 2.43 9.52
CA PHE A 115 -29.11 2.02 8.30
C PHE A 115 -30.61 1.90 8.59
N HIS A 116 -31.33 3.01 8.45
CA HIS A 116 -32.74 3.19 8.84
C HIS A 116 -33.78 2.34 8.09
N ILE A 117 -33.36 1.43 7.20
CA ILE A 117 -34.24 0.75 6.26
C ILE A 117 -33.88 -0.74 6.24
N GLY A 118 -34.73 -1.59 6.80
CA GLY A 118 -34.51 -3.04 6.85
C GLY A 118 -33.50 -3.48 7.92
N ASN A 119 -33.80 -4.61 8.58
CA ASN A 119 -32.82 -5.29 9.41
C ASN A 119 -32.27 -6.44 8.57
N LEU A 120 -31.17 -6.21 7.85
CA LEU A 120 -30.38 -7.32 7.31
C LEU A 120 -29.78 -8.03 8.52
N ALA A 121 -30.37 -9.13 8.96
CA ALA A 121 -30.04 -9.77 10.24
C ALA A 121 -28.75 -10.60 10.15
N CYS A 122 -27.66 -10.01 9.66
CA CYS A 122 -26.37 -10.68 9.53
C CYS A 122 -25.71 -10.82 10.90
N ASN A 123 -25.21 -12.00 11.21
CA ASN A 123 -24.52 -12.26 12.46
C ASN A 123 -23.01 -12.30 12.22
N PHE A 124 -22.41 -11.11 12.14
CA PHE A 124 -20.98 -10.99 12.03
C PHE A 124 -20.31 -11.42 13.34
N ASN A 125 -19.70 -12.61 13.33
CA ASN A 125 -18.84 -13.10 14.42
C ASN A 125 -17.54 -12.27 14.48
N ALA A 126 -17.60 -11.01 14.92
CA ALA A 126 -16.45 -10.10 14.98
C ALA A 126 -15.47 -10.43 16.11
N ASP A 127 -15.89 -11.29 17.04
CA ASP A 127 -15.27 -11.54 18.34
C ASP A 127 -14.40 -12.79 18.33
N LYS A 128 -14.74 -13.75 17.46
CA LYS A 128 -14.01 -15.01 17.33
C LYS A 128 -12.85 -14.85 16.38
N PHE A 129 -11.64 -15.10 16.85
CA PHE A 129 -10.45 -15.16 16.01
C PHE A 129 -10.03 -16.60 15.83
N SER A 130 -9.40 -16.91 14.69
CA SER A 130 -8.59 -18.12 14.61
C SER A 130 -7.49 -18.05 15.68
N SER A 131 -6.95 -19.19 16.08
CA SER A 131 -5.75 -19.26 16.92
C SER A 131 -4.52 -19.71 16.12
N SER A 132 -4.67 -19.88 14.81
CA SER A 132 -3.62 -20.33 13.92
C SER A 132 -3.65 -19.55 12.60
N PHE A 133 -2.46 -19.28 12.09
CA PHE A 133 -2.22 -18.73 10.76
C PHE A 133 -1.16 -19.58 10.09
N GLU A 134 -1.33 -19.89 8.82
CA GLU A 134 -0.39 -20.71 8.08
C GLU A 134 0.97 -20.00 7.98
N SER A 135 2.00 -20.65 8.52
CA SER A 135 3.34 -20.05 8.68
C SER A 135 4.00 -19.66 7.37
N GLU A 136 3.59 -20.29 6.26
CA GLU A 136 4.06 -20.00 4.90
C GLU A 136 3.73 -18.57 4.45
N PHE A 137 2.72 -17.93 5.05
CA PHE A 137 2.33 -16.55 4.74
C PHE A 137 2.92 -15.52 5.72
N ILE A 138 3.73 -15.94 6.70
CA ILE A 138 4.36 -15.06 7.68
C ILE A 138 5.64 -14.48 7.08
N ASN A 139 5.50 -13.52 6.17
CA ASN A 139 6.59 -12.60 5.81
C ASN A 139 6.25 -11.14 6.18
N PHE A 140 5.18 -10.94 6.96
CA PHE A 140 4.69 -9.63 7.38
C PHE A 140 4.97 -9.39 8.86
N SER A 141 5.54 -8.24 9.20
CA SER A 141 5.66 -7.83 10.59
C SER A 141 4.33 -7.25 11.10
N CYS A 142 3.87 -7.84 12.21
CA CYS A 142 2.61 -7.51 12.89
C CYS A 142 2.52 -6.02 13.30
N ASN A 143 3.67 -5.39 13.53
CA ASN A 143 3.79 -4.04 14.06
C ASN A 143 4.20 -3.01 13.01
N ASP A 144 4.13 -3.35 11.73
CA ASP A 144 4.62 -2.49 10.67
C ASP A 144 3.78 -1.21 10.53
N ASN A 145 4.19 -0.24 11.34
CA ASN A 145 4.32 1.17 11.01
C ASN A 145 5.32 1.39 9.86
N ASN A 146 5.88 0.33 9.27
CA ASN A 146 6.61 0.37 8.03
C ASN A 146 5.63 0.87 6.97
N ILE A 147 5.65 2.20 6.80
CA ILE A 147 5.76 2.86 5.51
C ILE A 147 6.14 1.77 4.52
N MET A 148 5.17 1.34 3.70
CA MET A 148 5.39 0.45 2.58
C MET A 148 6.69 0.93 1.96
N SER A 149 7.80 0.18 2.20
CA SER A 149 9.11 0.69 1.80
C SER A 149 8.94 1.02 0.34
N PRO A 150 9.24 2.26 -0.10
CA PRO A 150 9.04 2.61 -1.49
C PRO A 150 9.75 1.50 -2.25
N ILE A 151 8.97 0.68 -2.96
CA ILE A 151 9.53 -0.32 -3.84
C ILE A 151 10.34 0.57 -4.76
N ILE A 152 11.65 0.61 -4.56
CA ILE A 152 12.53 1.30 -5.48
C ILE A 152 12.21 0.59 -6.78
N PRO A 153 11.51 1.25 -7.72
CA PRO A 153 11.07 0.55 -8.90
C PRO A 153 12.35 0.02 -9.53
N VAL A 154 12.31 -1.22 -10.00
CA VAL A 154 13.50 -1.91 -10.54
C VAL A 154 14.20 -1.01 -11.60
N SER A 155 13.46 -0.06 -12.20
CA SER A 155 13.96 1.03 -13.04
C SER A 155 15.05 1.92 -12.41
N VAL A 156 15.00 2.25 -11.12
CA VAL A 156 16.05 3.08 -10.46
C VAL A 156 17.32 2.26 -10.27
N GLY A 157 17.20 0.97 -9.96
CA GLY A 157 18.33 0.05 -9.92
C GLY A 157 19.02 -0.06 -11.28
N PHE A 158 18.24 -0.20 -12.36
CA PHE A 158 18.77 -0.21 -13.71
C PHE A 158 19.37 1.14 -14.14
N ALA A 159 18.81 2.27 -13.70
CA ALA A 159 19.37 3.60 -13.98
C ALA A 159 20.75 3.79 -13.34
N LEU A 160 20.92 3.38 -12.08
CA LEU A 160 22.22 3.45 -11.39
C LEU A 160 23.26 2.52 -12.02
N PHE A 161 22.85 1.31 -12.42
CA PHE A 161 23.72 0.38 -13.14
C PHE A 161 24.15 0.95 -14.49
N GLY A 162 23.21 1.56 -15.23
CA GLY A 162 23.48 2.23 -16.51
C GLY A 162 24.45 3.41 -16.36
N ILE A 163 24.24 4.27 -15.36
CA ILE A 163 25.15 5.39 -15.07
C ILE A 163 26.55 4.87 -14.71
N SER A 164 26.63 3.80 -13.92
CA SER A 164 27.92 3.21 -13.53
C SER A 164 28.68 2.65 -14.74
N LEU A 165 27.99 2.02 -15.70
CA LEU A 165 28.60 1.54 -16.94
C LEU A 165 29.07 2.70 -17.82
N ILE A 166 28.26 3.75 -17.98
CA ILE A 166 28.64 4.96 -18.74
C ILE A 166 29.88 5.61 -18.10
N CYS A 167 29.93 5.72 -16.78
CA CYS A 167 31.09 6.24 -16.07
C CYS A 167 32.35 5.38 -16.30
N MET A 168 32.24 4.05 -16.31
CA MET A 168 33.38 3.17 -16.64
C MET A 168 33.85 3.34 -18.09
N PHE A 169 32.94 3.45 -19.05
CA PHE A 169 33.28 3.68 -20.45
C PHE A 169 33.96 5.04 -20.66
N LEU A 170 33.39 6.12 -20.10
CA LEU A 170 33.97 7.45 -20.18
C LEU A 170 35.33 7.52 -19.49
N TYR A 171 35.51 6.84 -18.35
CA TYR A 171 36.80 6.78 -17.67
C TYR A 171 37.86 6.06 -18.51
N LYS A 172 37.49 4.95 -19.15
CA LYS A 172 38.40 4.22 -20.05
C LYS A 172 38.82 5.09 -21.24
N GLU A 173 37.88 5.74 -21.91
CA GLU A 173 38.14 6.59 -23.07
C GLU A 173 38.95 7.85 -22.69
N LEU A 174 38.69 8.45 -21.52
CA LEU A 174 39.49 9.55 -21.00
C LEU A 174 40.92 9.09 -20.63
N SER A 175 41.08 7.90 -20.06
CA SER A 175 42.40 7.35 -19.70
C SER A 175 43.25 7.05 -20.94
N GLU A 176 42.62 6.54 -22.01
CA GLU A 176 43.27 6.30 -23.29
C GLU A 176 43.68 7.63 -23.94
N ASN A 177 42.78 8.64 -23.96
CA ASN A 177 43.10 9.97 -24.50
C ASN A 177 44.18 10.72 -23.69
N PHE A 178 44.25 10.52 -22.37
CA PHE A 178 45.30 11.12 -21.54
C PHE A 178 46.68 10.49 -21.79
N LEU A 179 46.72 9.19 -22.07
CA LEU A 179 47.95 8.49 -22.46
C LEU A 179 48.46 8.98 -23.83
N TRP A 180 47.59 9.11 -24.84
CA TRP A 180 47.97 9.64 -26.14
C TRP A 180 48.49 11.09 -26.09
N ASN A 181 47.85 11.97 -25.31
CA ASN A 181 48.31 13.36 -25.13
C ASN A 181 49.63 13.50 -24.34
N SER A 182 49.98 12.48 -23.55
CA SER A 182 51.26 12.46 -22.82
C SER A 182 52.43 12.11 -23.75
N ASP A 183 52.21 11.22 -24.71
CA ASP A 183 53.24 10.80 -25.66
C ASP A 183 53.53 11.88 -26.72
N GLU A 184 52.51 12.60 -27.23
CA GLU A 184 52.70 13.71 -28.18
C GLU A 184 53.44 14.92 -27.55
N ASN A 185 53.23 15.20 -26.26
CA ASN A 185 53.96 16.28 -25.58
C ASN A 185 55.42 15.91 -25.25
N ALA A 186 55.75 14.63 -25.18
CA ALA A 186 57.11 14.15 -25.00
C ALA A 186 57.92 14.21 -26.31
N GLU A 187 57.33 13.83 -27.45
CA GLU A 187 58.00 13.87 -28.76
C GLU A 187 58.31 15.30 -29.22
N ASN A 188 57.41 16.25 -28.96
CA ASN A 188 57.62 17.65 -29.36
C ASN A 188 58.75 18.36 -28.58
N ASN A 189 59.17 17.84 -27.42
CA ASN A 189 60.31 18.37 -26.65
C ASN A 189 61.67 17.74 -27.02
N ILE A 190 61.69 16.60 -27.71
CA ILE A 190 62.94 15.89 -28.04
C ILE A 190 63.55 16.42 -29.35
N ASN A 191 62.74 16.98 -30.26
CA ASN A 191 63.18 17.47 -31.56
C ASN A 191 63.89 18.84 -31.54
N GLU A 192 63.93 19.56 -30.41
CA GLU A 192 64.70 20.82 -30.29
C GLU A 192 66.17 20.61 -29.85
N LEU A 193 66.59 19.39 -29.47
CA LEU A 193 67.88 19.18 -28.79
C LEU A 193 69.01 18.54 -29.63
N SER A 194 68.82 18.34 -30.93
CA SER A 194 69.85 17.70 -31.78
C SER A 194 70.38 18.58 -32.91
N TYR A 195 71.03 19.70 -32.61
CA TYR A 195 71.95 20.32 -33.58
C TYR A 195 73.15 21.01 -32.91
N HIS A 196 74.24 20.27 -32.75
CA HIS A 196 75.59 20.84 -32.65
C HIS A 196 76.59 19.96 -33.40
N PRO A 197 77.28 20.49 -34.45
CA PRO A 197 78.30 19.74 -35.17
C PRO A 197 79.64 19.81 -34.41
N THR A 198 80.29 18.66 -34.28
CA THR A 198 81.65 18.49 -33.75
C THR A 198 82.69 19.04 -34.72
N ARG A 199 83.66 19.80 -34.18
CA ARG A 199 84.81 20.34 -34.91
C ARG A 199 86.08 19.64 -34.39
N ASN A 200 86.78 18.96 -35.30
CA ASN A 200 88.17 18.50 -35.12
C ASN A 200 89.15 19.68 -35.16
#